data_AF-W7EK34-F1
#
_entry.id   AF-W7EK34-F1
#
_cell.length_a   1.000
_cell.length_b   1.000
_cell.length_c   1.000
_cell.angle_alpha   90.00
_cell.angle_beta   90.00
_cell.angle_gamma   90.00
#
_symmetry.space_group_name_H-M   'P 1'
#
loop_
_entity.id
_entity.type
_entity.pdbx_description
1 polymer ?
#
loop_
_entity_poly.entity_id
_entity_poly.type
_entity_poly.pdbx_seq_one_letter_code
_entity_poly.pdbx_strand_id
1 'polypeptide(L)'
;MTTSAVQCAMRLAVAPAPLQTFVSAASSQDAATTHLPNEISLARQIMHNLQHQHYWTALCLHTHSPITNDPLPRPLVSGLPPRRLYVHPDEQVELLKKADRERKARAPGEPAALEVKADPEREWILPTRLKEQWTLRRLATVFDAIAIIPPHETDTTDTASPANPWRTTKRVVLATVDTDSTVVYYIVHDGVVKPRQN
;
A
#
# COMPACT_ATOMS: atom_id res chain seq x y z
N MET A 1 -21.45 49.63 43.93
CA MET A 1 -21.32 49.15 42.54
C MET A 1 -20.61 47.80 42.59
N THR A 2 -21.37 46.71 42.53
CA THR A 2 -20.85 45.34 42.57
C THR A 2 -20.60 44.86 41.13
N THR A 3 -19.33 44.70 40.77
CA THR A 3 -18.92 44.18 39.47
C THR A 3 -19.08 42.65 39.46
N SER A 4 -20.06 42.18 38.71
CA SER A 4 -20.27 40.77 38.39
C SER A 4 -19.20 40.30 37.39
N ALA A 5 -18.30 39.42 37.83
CA ALA A 5 -17.32 38.80 36.95
C ALA A 5 -17.99 37.64 36.19
N VAL A 6 -18.18 37.83 34.89
CA VAL A 6 -18.60 36.76 33.97
C VAL A 6 -17.47 35.75 33.86
N GLN A 7 -17.63 34.58 34.48
CA GLN A 7 -16.73 33.45 34.27
C GLN A 7 -16.86 32.96 32.83
N CYS A 8 -15.84 33.27 32.03
CA CYS A 8 -15.64 32.68 30.71
C CYS A 8 -15.38 31.18 30.92
N ALA A 9 -16.34 30.32 30.56
CA ALA A 9 -16.18 28.89 30.59
C ALA A 9 -15.06 28.49 29.62
N MET A 10 -13.88 28.19 30.16
CA MET A 10 -12.75 27.65 29.41
C MET A 10 -13.18 26.31 28.79
N ARG A 11 -13.31 26.26 27.46
CA ARG A 11 -13.39 24.99 26.72
C ARG A 11 -12.18 24.15 27.12
N LEU A 12 -12.43 22.97 27.70
CA LEU A 12 -11.40 21.96 27.92
C LEU A 12 -10.67 21.71 26.59
N ALA A 13 -9.36 21.91 26.59
CA ALA A 13 -8.52 21.57 25.45
C ALA A 13 -8.62 20.05 25.22
N VAL A 14 -9.24 19.65 24.12
CA VAL A 14 -9.34 18.24 23.73
C VAL A 14 -7.93 17.77 23.38
N ALA A 15 -7.41 16.82 24.15
CA ALA A 15 -6.13 16.21 23.84
C ALA A 15 -6.20 15.54 22.45
N PRO A 16 -5.17 15.71 21.60
CA PRO A 16 -5.18 15.12 20.26
C PRO A 16 -5.20 13.59 20.37
N ALA A 17 -5.90 12.93 19.45
CA ALA A 17 -5.93 11.47 19.41
C ALA A 17 -4.50 10.92 19.19
N PRO A 18 -4.17 9.72 19.72
CA PRO A 18 -2.87 9.09 19.51
C PRO A 18 -2.47 8.98 18.03
N LEU A 19 -3.44 8.71 17.16
CA LEU A 19 -3.23 8.68 15.71
C LEU A 19 -2.86 10.05 15.13
N GLN A 20 -3.51 11.14 15.58
CA GLN A 20 -3.15 12.48 15.14
C GLN A 20 -1.73 12.84 15.57
N THR A 21 -1.33 12.39 16.77
CA THR A 21 0.04 12.57 17.27
C THR A 21 1.04 11.79 16.43
N PHE A 22 0.76 10.52 16.11
CA PHE A 22 1.60 9.70 15.24
C PHE A 22 1.77 10.28 13.83
N VAL A 23 0.66 10.71 13.22
CA VAL A 23 0.65 11.29 11.87
C VAL A 23 1.41 12.62 11.83
N SER A 24 1.32 13.42 12.90
CA SER A 24 1.99 14.73 13.02
C SER A 24 3.44 14.62 13.50
N ALA A 25 3.82 13.50 14.12
CA ALA A 25 5.17 13.28 14.61
C ALA A 25 6.14 13.24 13.42
N ALA A 26 7.08 14.19 13.38
CA ALA A 26 8.18 14.15 12.43
C ALA A 26 9.15 13.04 12.84
N SER A 27 9.31 12.01 12.01
CA SER A 27 10.45 11.09 12.10
C SER A 27 11.70 11.79 11.58
N SER A 28 12.85 11.48 12.17
CA SER A 28 14.15 12.04 11.76
C SER A 28 14.50 11.76 10.28
N GLN A 29 13.93 10.71 9.69
CA GLN A 29 14.02 10.40 8.25
C GLN A 29 13.24 11.38 7.36
N ASP A 30 12.27 12.11 7.91
CA ASP A 30 11.35 12.98 7.16
C ASP A 30 11.81 14.44 7.15
N ALA A 31 12.72 14.80 8.05
CA ALA A 31 13.32 16.13 8.12
C ALA A 31 14.20 16.46 6.90
N ALA A 32 14.62 15.45 6.13
CA ALA A 32 15.46 15.61 4.93
C ALA A 32 14.67 15.53 3.61
N THR A 33 13.33 15.52 3.64
CA THR A 33 12.53 15.21 2.46
C THR A 33 12.10 16.45 1.68
N THR A 34 12.17 16.39 0.34
CA THR A 34 11.65 17.41 -0.59
C THR A 34 10.11 17.50 -0.62
N HIS A 35 9.42 16.61 0.09
CA HIS A 35 7.98 16.40 0.00
C HIS A 35 7.19 17.32 0.93
N LEU A 36 5.94 17.62 0.56
CA LEU A 36 5.08 18.46 1.40
C LEU A 36 4.72 17.71 2.70
N PRO A 37 4.69 18.38 3.88
CA PRO A 37 4.39 17.73 5.15
C PRO A 37 3.05 16.99 5.17
N ASN A 38 2.07 17.49 4.41
CA ASN A 38 0.74 16.90 4.32
C ASN A 38 0.70 15.61 3.46
N GLU A 39 1.63 15.41 2.52
CA GLU A 39 1.77 14.18 1.74
C GLU A 39 2.44 13.09 2.57
N ILE A 40 3.43 13.48 3.38
CA ILE A 40 4.11 12.60 4.33
C ILE A 40 3.12 12.13 5.40
N SER A 41 2.38 13.07 6.00
CA SER A 41 1.32 12.80 6.96
C SER A 41 0.28 11.81 6.41
N LEU A 42 -0.15 12.00 5.15
CA LEU A 42 -1.05 11.10 4.44
C LEU A 42 -0.45 9.70 4.26
N ALA A 43 0.83 9.61 3.85
CA ALA A 43 1.52 8.34 3.69
C ALA A 43 1.62 7.58 5.01
N ARG A 44 1.92 8.27 6.12
CA ARG A 44 1.91 7.68 7.47
C ARG A 44 0.52 7.21 7.91
N GLN A 45 -0.52 7.99 7.62
CA GLN A 45 -1.90 7.59 7.93
C GLN A 45 -2.26 6.28 7.22
N ILE A 46 -1.93 6.16 5.94
CA ILE A 46 -2.15 4.93 5.17
C ILE A 46 -1.30 3.79 5.70
N MET A 47 -0.02 4.04 6.02
CA MET A 47 0.87 3.02 6.60
C MET A 47 0.30 2.46 7.91
N HIS A 48 -0.22 3.33 8.79
CA HIS A 48 -0.89 2.92 10.01
C HIS A 48 -2.15 2.09 9.72
N ASN A 49 -2.97 2.50 8.74
CA ASN A 49 -4.15 1.73 8.34
C ASN A 49 -3.78 0.34 7.79
N LEU A 50 -2.78 0.26 6.91
CA LEU A 50 -2.26 -0.99 6.35
C LEU A 50 -1.77 -1.94 7.45
N GLN A 51 -1.00 -1.42 8.42
CA GLN A 51 -0.46 -2.22 9.52
C GLN A 51 -1.55 -2.77 10.44
N HIS A 52 -2.46 -1.90 10.90
CA HIS A 52 -3.36 -2.24 12.00
C HIS A 52 -4.72 -2.76 11.56
N GLN A 53 -5.22 -2.35 10.38
CA GLN A 53 -6.52 -2.79 9.86
C GLN A 53 -6.38 -3.92 8.83
N HIS A 54 -5.31 -3.89 8.04
CA HIS A 54 -5.08 -4.88 6.98
C HIS A 54 -3.93 -5.85 7.28
N TYR A 55 -3.29 -5.75 8.44
CA TYR A 55 -2.21 -6.64 8.89
C TYR A 55 -1.05 -6.76 7.90
N TRP A 56 -0.71 -5.67 7.22
CA TRP A 56 0.46 -5.62 6.36
C TRP A 56 1.73 -5.61 7.20
N THR A 57 2.77 -6.22 6.65
CA THR A 57 4.09 -6.34 7.29
C THR A 57 5.17 -5.73 6.41
N ALA A 58 6.37 -5.53 6.96
CA ALA A 58 7.52 -4.96 6.26
C ALA A 58 7.18 -3.64 5.53
N LEU A 59 6.42 -2.77 6.20
CA LEU A 59 6.02 -1.47 5.67
C LEU A 59 7.22 -0.51 5.65
N CYS A 60 7.43 0.16 4.53
CA CYS A 60 8.52 1.13 4.36
C CYS A 60 8.02 2.35 3.57
N LEU A 61 8.40 3.54 4.03
CA LEU A 61 8.10 4.81 3.37
C LEU A 61 9.25 5.18 2.43
N HIS A 62 8.92 5.36 1.15
CA HIS A 62 9.85 5.70 0.09
C HIS A 62 9.69 7.15 -0.30
N THR A 63 10.78 7.91 -0.26
CA THR A 63 10.84 9.32 -0.66
C THR A 63 11.68 9.53 -1.91
N HIS A 64 12.54 8.56 -2.24
CA HIS A 64 13.43 8.54 -3.40
C HIS A 64 13.16 7.30 -4.25
N SER A 65 13.43 7.43 -5.55
CA SER A 65 13.27 6.35 -6.51
C SER A 65 14.28 5.23 -6.19
N PRO A 66 13.86 3.97 -6.15
CA PRO A 66 14.79 2.86 -5.96
C PRO A 66 15.67 2.59 -7.19
N ILE A 67 15.34 3.18 -8.36
CA ILE A 67 16.08 2.97 -9.61
C ILE A 67 17.11 4.09 -9.80
N THR A 68 16.65 5.34 -9.77
CA THR A 68 17.50 6.50 -10.10
C THR A 68 18.01 7.24 -8.86
N ASN A 69 17.49 6.92 -7.67
CA ASN A 69 17.73 7.64 -6.43
C ASN A 69 17.31 9.13 -6.45
N ASP A 70 16.60 9.56 -7.49
CA ASP A 70 15.99 10.89 -7.56
C ASP A 70 14.81 10.99 -6.58
N PRO A 71 14.46 12.19 -6.08
CA PRO A 71 13.26 12.35 -5.29
C PRO A 71 12.03 11.91 -6.08
N LEU A 72 11.18 11.08 -5.47
CA LEU A 72 9.91 10.67 -6.07
C LEU A 72 9.03 11.91 -6.31
N PRO A 73 8.07 11.86 -7.25
CA PRO A 73 7.09 12.93 -7.38
C PRO A 73 6.15 13.06 -6.16
N ARG A 74 6.08 12.01 -5.32
CA ARG A 74 5.33 11.95 -4.06
C ARG A 74 5.85 10.80 -3.20
N PRO A 75 5.75 10.86 -1.85
CA PRO A 75 6.01 9.71 -0.99
C PRO A 75 5.16 8.50 -1.36
N LEU A 76 5.81 7.35 -1.52
CA LEU A 76 5.16 6.06 -1.72
C LEU A 76 5.35 5.19 -0.49
N VAL A 77 4.44 4.25 -0.27
CA VAL A 77 4.61 3.22 0.76
C VAL A 77 4.82 1.89 0.05
N SER A 78 5.63 1.01 0.62
CA SER A 78 5.71 -0.39 0.19
C SER A 78 5.41 -1.30 1.37
N GLY A 79 4.92 -2.50 1.11
CA GLY A 79 4.72 -3.49 2.16
C GLY A 79 4.27 -4.85 1.64
N LEU A 80 4.21 -5.83 2.54
CA LEU A 80 3.77 -7.18 2.25
C LEU A 80 2.36 -7.39 2.83
N PRO A 81 1.34 -7.63 1.98
CA PRO A 81 -0.01 -7.93 2.43
C PRO A 81 -0.07 -9.34 3.04
N PRO A 82 -1.02 -9.64 3.95
CA PRO A 82 -1.16 -10.98 4.53
C PRO A 82 -1.66 -12.02 3.51
N ARG A 83 -2.32 -11.55 2.44
CA ARG A 83 -2.79 -12.37 1.33
C ARG A 83 -2.47 -11.64 0.03
N ARG A 84 -2.23 -12.41 -1.02
CA ARG A 84 -1.97 -11.85 -2.35
C ARG A 84 -3.17 -11.05 -2.87
N LEU A 85 -2.93 -9.80 -3.29
CA LEU A 85 -3.99 -8.88 -3.70
C LEU A 85 -4.42 -9.08 -5.16
N TYR A 86 -3.49 -9.42 -6.03
CA TYR A 86 -3.74 -9.64 -7.44
C TYR A 86 -3.09 -10.95 -7.90
N VAL A 87 -3.88 -11.76 -8.59
CA VAL A 87 -3.44 -12.96 -9.29
C VAL A 87 -3.78 -12.76 -10.76
N HIS A 88 -2.79 -12.94 -11.63
CA HIS A 88 -3.00 -12.84 -13.06
C HIS A 88 -4.01 -13.90 -13.52
N PRO A 89 -4.93 -13.64 -14.47
CA PRO A 89 -5.92 -14.63 -14.90
C PRO A 89 -5.28 -15.95 -15.37
N ASP A 90 -4.19 -15.87 -16.15
CA ASP A 90 -3.48 -17.07 -16.63
C ASP A 90 -2.82 -17.85 -15.47
N GLU A 91 -2.32 -17.16 -14.44
CA GLU A 91 -1.79 -17.78 -13.20
C GLU A 91 -2.91 -18.45 -12.40
N GLN A 92 -4.08 -17.82 -12.31
CA GLN A 92 -5.23 -18.36 -11.61
C GLN A 92 -5.68 -19.70 -12.23
N VAL A 93 -5.69 -19.80 -13.56
CA VAL A 93 -6.01 -21.04 -14.27
C VAL A 93 -4.98 -22.13 -13.98
N GLU A 94 -3.69 -21.78 -13.92
CA GLU A 94 -2.63 -22.73 -13.61
C GLU A 94 -2.68 -23.22 -12.16
N LEU A 95 -2.89 -22.32 -11.21
CA LEU A 95 -3.08 -22.64 -9.80
C LEU A 95 -4.29 -23.56 -9.60
N LEU A 96 -5.39 -23.31 -10.32
CA LEU A 96 -6.58 -24.17 -10.28
C LEU A 96 -6.29 -25.56 -10.84
N LYS A 97 -5.62 -25.65 -12.00
CA LYS A 97 -5.20 -26.93 -12.59
C LYS A 97 -4.28 -27.72 -11.66
N LYS A 98 -3.36 -27.05 -10.95
CA LYS A 98 -2.45 -27.67 -9.99
C LYS A 98 -3.23 -28.23 -8.80
N ALA A 99 -4.14 -27.45 -8.21
CA ALA A 99 -4.98 -27.89 -7.11
C ALA A 99 -5.87 -29.09 -7.49
N ASP A 100 -6.43 -29.11 -8.72
CA ASP A 100 -7.20 -30.24 -9.22
C ASP A 100 -6.36 -31.51 -9.40
N ARG A 101 -5.12 -31.37 -9.87
CA ARG A 101 -4.17 -32.50 -10.00
C ARG A 101 -3.81 -33.06 -8.62
N GLU A 102 -3.50 -32.20 -7.66
CA GLU A 102 -3.19 -32.59 -6.28
C GLU A 102 -4.38 -33.28 -5.60
N ARG A 103 -5.59 -32.79 -5.83
CA ARG A 103 -6.82 -33.44 -5.35
C ARG A 103 -7.00 -34.84 -5.96
N LYS A 104 -6.81 -35.00 -7.28
CA LYS A 104 -6.92 -36.29 -7.97
C LYS A 104 -5.82 -37.29 -7.54
N ALA A 105 -4.65 -36.78 -7.15
CA ALA A 105 -3.56 -37.60 -6.64
C ALA A 105 -3.76 -38.05 -5.19
N ARG A 106 -4.63 -37.39 -4.40
CA ARG A 106 -4.99 -37.81 -3.04
C ARG A 106 -6.10 -38.87 -3.06
N ALA A 107 -6.02 -39.81 -2.09
CA ALA A 107 -6.97 -40.90 -1.95
C ALA A 107 -8.41 -40.39 -1.70
N PRO A 108 -9.43 -41.08 -2.25
CA PRO A 108 -10.82 -40.68 -2.07
C PRO A 108 -11.26 -40.87 -0.61
N GLY A 109 -11.50 -39.79 0.13
CA GLY A 109 -12.05 -39.85 1.49
C GLY A 109 -11.81 -38.63 2.38
N GLU A 110 -10.81 -37.78 2.08
CA GLU A 110 -10.56 -36.58 2.87
C GLU A 110 -11.23 -35.34 2.26
N PRO A 111 -12.03 -34.58 3.04
CA PRO A 111 -12.63 -33.32 2.60
C PRO A 111 -11.54 -32.23 2.58
N ALA A 112 -10.69 -32.25 1.56
CA ALA A 112 -9.75 -31.16 1.32
C ALA A 112 -10.48 -30.05 0.55
N ALA A 113 -10.72 -28.92 1.20
CA ALA A 113 -11.06 -27.69 0.50
C ALA A 113 -9.96 -27.39 -0.54
N LEU A 114 -10.35 -26.96 -1.74
CA LEU A 114 -9.43 -26.60 -2.81
C LEU A 114 -8.67 -25.33 -2.41
N GLU A 115 -7.59 -25.48 -1.65
CA GLU A 115 -6.85 -24.35 -1.10
C GLU A 115 -5.81 -23.85 -2.10
N VAL A 116 -6.20 -22.88 -2.94
CA VAL A 116 -5.28 -22.18 -3.83
C VAL A 116 -4.46 -21.18 -3.02
N LYS A 117 -3.27 -21.58 -2.56
CA LYS A 117 -2.31 -20.69 -1.88
C LYS A 117 -1.43 -20.01 -2.91
N ALA A 118 -1.62 -18.71 -3.08
CA ALA A 118 -0.67 -17.86 -3.78
C ALA A 118 0.18 -17.12 -2.76
N ASP A 119 1.49 -17.15 -2.94
CA ASP A 119 2.43 -16.50 -2.02
C ASP A 119 2.20 -14.97 -2.00
N PRO A 120 2.25 -14.32 -0.84
CA PRO A 120 2.14 -12.86 -0.76
C PRO A 120 3.26 -12.16 -1.54
N GLU A 121 2.90 -11.09 -2.24
CA GLU A 121 3.85 -10.27 -3.01
C GLU A 121 3.92 -8.87 -2.44
N ARG A 122 5.11 -8.26 -2.43
CA ARG A 122 5.30 -6.89 -2.01
C ARG A 122 4.66 -5.93 -3.01
N GLU A 123 3.90 -4.96 -2.51
CA GLU A 123 3.18 -4.00 -3.33
C GLU A 123 3.65 -2.58 -3.07
N TRP A 124 3.63 -1.77 -4.14
CA TRP A 124 3.70 -0.33 -4.04
C TRP A 124 2.32 0.19 -3.67
N ILE A 125 2.26 1.16 -2.75
CA ILE A 125 1.06 1.87 -2.37
C ILE A 125 1.26 3.34 -2.68
N LEU A 126 0.32 3.92 -3.42
CA LEU A 126 0.29 5.34 -3.77
C LEU A 126 -0.73 6.05 -2.87
N PRO A 127 -0.28 6.88 -1.92
CA PRO A 127 -1.16 7.67 -1.05
C PRO A 127 -1.86 8.81 -1.79
N THR A 128 -3.19 8.87 -1.70
CA THR A 128 -4.00 9.93 -2.31
C THR A 128 -5.15 10.37 -1.41
N ARG A 129 -5.69 11.55 -1.71
CA ARG A 129 -6.92 12.05 -1.07
C ARG A 129 -8.05 12.04 -2.07
N LEU A 130 -9.28 11.83 -1.60
CA LEU A 130 -10.45 11.78 -2.47
C LEU A 130 -10.65 13.07 -3.29
N LYS A 131 -10.34 14.24 -2.70
CA LYS A 131 -10.49 15.55 -3.37
C LYS A 131 -9.36 15.87 -4.35
N GLU A 132 -8.34 15.03 -4.44
CA GLU A 132 -7.21 15.27 -5.33
C GLU A 132 -7.53 14.86 -6.78
N GLN A 133 -7.16 15.73 -7.72
CA GLN A 133 -7.33 15.46 -9.14
C GLN A 133 -6.08 14.74 -9.69
N TRP A 134 -6.28 13.51 -10.19
CA TRP A 134 -5.25 12.72 -10.84
C TRP A 134 -5.37 12.78 -12.35
N THR A 135 -4.33 13.28 -13.01
CA THR A 135 -4.20 13.19 -14.47
C THR A 135 -3.38 11.96 -14.83
N LEU A 136 -3.61 11.40 -16.02
CA LEU A 136 -2.81 10.28 -16.53
C LEU A 136 -1.32 10.61 -16.56
N ARG A 137 -0.95 11.86 -16.85
CA ARG A 137 0.45 12.32 -16.82
C ARG A 137 1.06 12.20 -15.41
N ARG A 138 0.35 12.66 -14.37
CA ARG A 138 0.84 12.55 -12.97
C ARG A 138 0.99 11.08 -12.56
N LEU A 139 0.04 10.24 -12.96
CA LEU A 139 0.13 8.81 -12.70
C LEU A 139 1.32 8.17 -13.43
N ALA A 140 1.54 8.50 -14.71
CA ALA A 140 2.68 8.02 -15.49
C ALA A 140 4.01 8.40 -14.83
N THR A 141 4.17 9.65 -14.36
CA THR A 141 5.40 10.08 -13.67
C THR A 141 5.70 9.28 -12.40
N VAL A 142 4.68 8.76 -11.71
CA VAL A 142 4.87 7.86 -10.56
C VAL A 142 5.38 6.51 -11.04
N PHE A 143 4.79 5.94 -12.10
CA PHE A 143 5.20 4.67 -12.67
C PHE A 143 6.61 4.70 -13.25
N ASP A 144 7.01 5.80 -13.90
CA ASP A 144 8.35 6.00 -14.43
C ASP A 144 9.42 5.92 -13.33
N ALA A 145 9.11 6.43 -12.14
CA ALA A 145 10.04 6.53 -11.02
C ALA A 145 10.15 5.26 -10.14
N ILE A 146 9.35 4.21 -10.38
CA ILE A 146 9.34 2.99 -9.56
C ILE A 146 9.82 1.75 -10.32
N ALA A 147 10.39 0.80 -9.56
CA ALA A 147 10.67 -0.55 -10.01
C ALA A 147 9.41 -1.42 -10.04
N ILE A 148 9.45 -2.51 -10.83
CA ILE A 148 8.33 -3.47 -10.95
C ILE A 148 7.97 -4.05 -9.57
N ILE A 149 8.97 -4.40 -8.78
CA ILE A 149 8.84 -4.91 -7.41
C ILE A 149 9.51 -3.89 -6.47
N PRO A 150 8.87 -3.51 -5.34
CA PRO A 150 9.50 -2.62 -4.38
C PRO A 150 10.73 -3.28 -3.75
N PRO A 151 11.82 -2.52 -3.51
CA PRO A 151 13.02 -3.07 -2.88
C PRO A 151 12.77 -3.49 -1.44
N HIS A 152 13.54 -4.46 -0.96
CA HIS A 152 13.61 -4.80 0.46
C HIS A 152 14.98 -4.42 1.04
N GLU A 153 15.00 -3.91 2.29
CA GLU A 153 16.23 -3.42 2.93
C GLU A 153 17.34 -4.49 3.07
N THR A 154 16.99 -5.78 2.98
CA THR A 154 17.97 -6.88 3.01
C THR A 154 18.37 -7.40 1.62
N ASP A 155 18.00 -6.74 0.53
CA ASP A 155 18.42 -7.11 -0.82
C ASP A 155 19.87 -6.65 -1.09
N THR A 156 20.77 -6.87 -0.13
CA THR A 156 22.21 -6.84 -0.37
C THR A 156 22.59 -8.17 -1.03
N THR A 157 22.73 -8.16 -2.35
CA THR A 157 23.38 -9.19 -3.20
C THR A 157 22.73 -10.60 -3.21
N ASP A 158 22.34 -11.03 -4.41
CA ASP A 158 22.23 -12.44 -4.88
C ASP A 158 21.06 -13.36 -4.49
N THR A 159 20.03 -12.90 -3.77
CA THR A 159 18.75 -13.65 -3.68
C THR A 159 17.57 -12.80 -4.13
N ALA A 160 17.53 -12.49 -5.43
CA ALA A 160 16.30 -12.08 -6.07
C ALA A 160 15.29 -13.24 -5.91
N SER A 161 14.42 -13.15 -4.90
CA SER A 161 13.25 -14.02 -4.80
C SER A 161 12.60 -14.05 -6.18
N PRO A 162 12.41 -15.23 -6.81
CA PRO A 162 12.13 -15.31 -8.23
C PRO A 162 10.93 -14.42 -8.52
N ALA A 163 11.18 -13.33 -9.25
CA ALA A 163 10.13 -12.41 -9.65
C ALA A 163 9.04 -13.28 -10.27
N ASN A 164 7.84 -13.21 -9.69
CA ASN A 164 6.74 -14.02 -10.16
C ASN A 164 6.64 -13.85 -11.69
N PRO A 165 6.70 -14.94 -12.48
CA PRO A 165 6.77 -14.84 -13.94
C PRO A 165 5.51 -14.16 -14.53
N TRP A 166 4.40 -14.17 -13.79
CA TRP A 166 3.15 -13.51 -14.13
C TRP A 166 3.10 -12.02 -13.73
N ARG A 167 4.10 -11.49 -13.01
CA ARG A 167 4.25 -10.06 -12.72
C ARG A 167 5.12 -9.39 -13.78
N THR A 168 4.51 -9.10 -14.93
CA THR A 168 5.18 -8.49 -16.08
C THR A 168 5.06 -6.97 -16.13
N THR A 169 4.06 -6.40 -15.47
CA THR A 169 3.77 -4.95 -15.48
C THR A 169 4.00 -4.31 -14.13
N LYS A 170 4.37 -3.03 -14.14
CA LYS A 170 4.37 -2.21 -12.92
C LYS A 170 2.93 -2.07 -12.43
N ARG A 171 2.74 -2.16 -11.12
CA ARG A 171 1.43 -1.94 -10.49
C ARG A 171 1.59 -1.23 -9.16
N VAL A 172 0.58 -0.44 -8.82
CA VAL A 172 0.46 0.25 -7.54
C VAL A 172 -0.93 0.03 -6.97
N VAL A 173 -1.01 -0.02 -5.64
CA VAL A 173 -2.26 0.05 -4.90
C VAL A 173 -2.53 1.52 -4.57
N LEU A 174 -3.48 2.12 -5.27
CA LEU A 174 -3.95 3.46 -4.99
C LEU A 174 -4.75 3.45 -3.69
N ALA A 175 -4.20 4.05 -2.63
CA ALA A 175 -4.84 4.17 -1.34
C ALA A 175 -5.41 5.58 -1.18
N THR A 176 -6.73 5.70 -1.31
CA THR A 176 -7.44 6.98 -1.28
C THR A 176 -8.10 7.18 0.08
N VAL A 177 -7.74 8.26 0.77
CA VAL A 177 -8.33 8.64 2.06
C VAL A 177 -9.43 9.69 1.85
N ASP A 178 -10.58 9.48 2.49
CA ASP A 178 -11.67 10.44 2.57
C ASP A 178 -11.67 11.21 3.91
N THR A 179 -12.44 12.29 3.99
CA THR A 179 -12.57 13.20 5.13
C THR A 179 -13.15 12.57 6.39
N ASP A 180 -13.87 11.47 6.26
CA ASP A 180 -14.37 10.64 7.36
C ASP A 180 -13.34 9.60 7.86
N SER A 181 -12.11 9.64 7.32
CA SER A 181 -11.02 8.67 7.56
C SER A 181 -11.23 7.28 6.94
N THR A 182 -12.22 7.11 6.06
CA THR A 182 -12.36 5.91 5.25
C THR A 182 -11.19 5.83 4.25
N VAL A 183 -10.59 4.65 4.13
CA VAL A 183 -9.51 4.39 3.16
C VAL A 183 -9.97 3.35 2.15
N VAL A 184 -9.90 3.70 0.86
CA VAL A 184 -10.27 2.82 -0.24
C VAL A 184 -9.03 2.46 -1.04
N TYR A 185 -8.90 1.17 -1.38
CA TYR A 185 -7.76 0.63 -2.10
C TYR A 185 -8.16 0.17 -3.50
N TYR A 186 -7.48 0.69 -4.53
CA TYR A 186 -7.63 0.25 -5.92
C TYR A 186 -6.31 -0.26 -6.48
N ILE A 187 -6.34 -1.34 -7.26
CA ILE A 187 -5.15 -1.82 -7.96
C ILE A 187 -5.09 -1.15 -9.33
N VAL A 188 -3.95 -0.52 -9.62
CA VAL A 188 -3.70 0.19 -10.88
C VAL A 188 -2.48 -0.41 -11.54
N HIS A 189 -2.61 -0.77 -12.81
CA HIS A 189 -1.53 -1.34 -13.62
C HIS A 189 -1.03 -0.35 -14.67
N ASP A 190 0.27 -0.41 -14.94
CA ASP A 190 0.89 0.23 -16.10
C ASP A 190 0.74 -0.68 -17.32
N GLY A 191 -0.31 -0.43 -18.12
CA GLY A 191 -0.59 -1.16 -19.35
C GLY A 191 -1.95 -1.85 -19.40
N VAL A 192 -2.20 -2.58 -20.49
CA VAL A 192 -3.47 -3.28 -20.76
C VAL A 192 -3.45 -4.66 -20.12
N VAL A 193 -4.41 -4.91 -19.22
CA VAL A 193 -4.65 -6.24 -18.64
C VAL A 193 -5.68 -6.97 -19.50
N LYS A 194 -5.46 -8.26 -19.80
CA LYS A 194 -6.45 -9.08 -20.50
C LYS A 194 -7.77 -9.09 -19.70
N PRO A 195 -8.92 -8.82 -20.33
CA PRO A 195 -10.20 -8.88 -19.63
C PRO A 195 -10.44 -10.30 -19.09
N ARG A 196 -10.92 -10.39 -17.84
CA ARG A 196 -11.34 -11.67 -17.26
C ARG A 196 -12.54 -12.17 -18.06
N GLN A 197 -12.38 -13.28 -18.77
CA GLN A 197 -13.53 -14.01 -19.29
C GLN A 197 -14.23 -14.66 -18.10
N ASN A 198 -15.48 -14.28 -17.86
CA ASN A 198 -16.34 -14.85 -16.83
C ASN A 198 -17.00 -16.12 -17.35
#